data_AF-A0A7R9S3I6-F1
#
_entry.id   AF-A0A7R9S3I6-F1
#
_cell.length_a   1.000
_cell.length_b   1.000
_cell.length_c   1.000
_cell.angle_alpha   90.00
_cell.angle_beta   90.00
_cell.angle_gamma   90.00
#
_symmetry.space_group_name_H-M   'P 1'
#
loop_
_entity.id
_entity.type
_entity.pdbx_description
1 polymer ?
#
loop_
_entity_poly.entity_id
_entity_poly.type
_entity_poly.pdbx_seq_one_letter_code
_entity_poly.pdbx_strand_id
1 'polypeptide(L)'
;MPSYTFKMFVKLIIVWLSCSITFIFTHSNEDLLEINRLGRTLNPITVYQNVCTTIFGQTGNCMDKISCVNVGGQVSGTCLSELKSCCYMSHKCSSVSSQNNTHFIGPDTPTSTGICTHTIRRLNENICQVRLDFEKFTLAGPGTLGNCDVDFLVISGGSPVPKLCGENTGQHVYIDFPTTTTELLLIVSTQGAMVLRQWDVKVNQISCFDRLLAPKGCLQYFTSGLGTLKSFNYVSSRGGRYTTNLEYSICIRSQPGFCSICYQQCDASPTSGSFFVSGTALTSLNDGANKDNCVSDFIMIPCGAAGTSTALPCQVNRFCGGTLAPNSGAAASAKVCSTVRPFQVTVFSDPTMTAADVQSGFCLTYFQNAC
;
A
#
# COMPACT_ATOMS: atom_id res chain seq x y z
N MET A 1 67.29 -33.09 44.20
CA MET A 1 68.48 -32.71 43.42
C MET A 1 69.00 -33.96 42.73
N PRO A 2 69.21 -34.03 41.40
CA PRO A 2 69.06 -32.99 40.38
C PRO A 2 68.02 -33.37 39.30
N SER A 3 66.74 -33.24 39.65
CA SER A 3 65.78 -32.52 38.79
C SER A 3 66.31 -31.10 38.61
N TYR A 4 66.71 -30.66 37.40
CA TYR A 4 66.58 -29.24 36.96
C TYR A 4 67.04 -28.94 35.52
N THR A 5 67.64 -29.86 34.76
CA THR A 5 68.19 -29.54 33.41
C THR A 5 67.36 -29.99 32.21
N PHE A 6 66.38 -30.89 32.36
CA PHE A 6 65.51 -31.30 31.23
C PHE A 6 64.20 -30.51 31.11
N LYS A 7 63.74 -29.87 32.21
CA LYS A 7 62.53 -29.02 32.21
C LYS A 7 62.74 -27.62 31.63
N MET A 8 63.98 -27.21 31.38
CA MET A 8 64.29 -25.89 30.83
C MET A 8 64.29 -25.87 29.28
N PHE A 9 64.63 -26.99 28.63
CA PHE A 9 64.59 -27.10 27.17
C PHE A 9 63.15 -27.22 26.60
N VAL A 10 62.25 -27.91 27.32
CA VAL A 10 60.84 -28.04 26.89
C VAL A 10 60.04 -26.73 27.07
N LYS A 11 60.39 -25.89 28.06
CA LYS A 11 59.77 -24.57 28.24
C LYS A 11 60.21 -23.55 27.18
N LEU A 12 61.43 -23.64 26.65
CA LEU A 12 61.93 -22.74 25.60
C LEU A 12 61.30 -23.02 24.22
N ILE A 13 60.94 -24.27 23.91
CA ILE A 13 60.26 -24.64 22.65
C ILE A 13 58.78 -24.21 22.66
N ILE A 14 58.11 -24.30 23.81
CA ILE A 14 56.69 -23.88 23.94
C ILE A 14 56.54 -22.36 23.83
N VAL A 15 57.50 -21.57 24.34
CA VAL A 15 57.48 -20.09 24.22
C VAL A 15 57.75 -19.63 22.77
N TRP A 16 58.56 -20.37 22.01
CA TRP A 16 58.81 -20.07 20.59
C TRP A 16 57.59 -20.40 19.70
N LEU A 17 56.91 -21.53 19.92
CA LEU A 17 55.69 -21.87 19.17
C LEU A 17 54.48 -20.97 19.54
N SER A 18 54.39 -20.45 20.76
CA SER A 18 53.35 -19.47 21.12
C SER A 18 53.62 -18.07 20.58
N CYS A 19 54.88 -17.68 20.35
CA CYS A 19 55.22 -16.36 19.81
C CYS A 19 55.02 -16.28 18.28
N SER A 20 55.29 -17.37 17.54
CA SER A 20 55.06 -17.44 16.09
C SER A 20 53.60 -17.59 15.69
N ILE A 21 52.75 -18.23 16.52
CA ILE A 21 51.30 -18.28 16.27
C ILE A 21 50.64 -16.93 16.57
N THR A 22 51.21 -16.12 17.48
CA THR A 22 50.72 -14.76 17.76
C THR A 22 51.17 -13.74 16.69
N PHE A 23 52.21 -14.04 15.90
CA PHE A 23 52.67 -13.17 14.80
C PHE A 23 52.04 -13.46 13.43
N ILE A 24 51.33 -14.58 13.26
CA ILE A 24 50.58 -14.89 12.02
C ILE A 24 49.11 -14.43 12.12
N PHE A 25 48.60 -14.16 13.32
CA PHE A 25 47.24 -13.63 13.52
C PHE A 25 47.14 -12.10 13.60
N THR A 26 48.22 -11.37 13.33
CA THR A 26 48.24 -9.89 13.40
C THR A 26 48.48 -9.19 12.06
N HIS A 27 48.25 -9.86 10.92
CA HIS A 27 48.36 -9.24 9.58
C HIS A 27 47.22 -9.61 8.63
N SER A 28 45.96 -9.49 9.07
CA SER A 28 44.81 -9.45 8.14
C SER A 28 43.60 -8.63 8.63
N ASN A 29 43.76 -7.72 9.59
CA ASN A 29 42.64 -6.93 10.16
C ASN A 29 42.86 -5.40 10.13
N GLU A 30 43.62 -4.87 9.17
CA GLU A 30 43.79 -3.42 9.01
C GLU A 30 42.89 -2.79 7.92
N ASP A 31 42.13 -3.57 7.13
CA ASP A 31 41.22 -3.00 6.09
C ASP A 31 39.75 -2.85 6.52
N LEU A 32 39.43 -2.98 7.82
CA LEU A 32 38.05 -2.80 8.35
C LEU A 32 37.90 -1.67 9.38
N LEU A 33 38.94 -0.86 9.60
CA LEU A 33 38.93 0.21 10.63
C LEU A 33 38.87 1.65 10.10
N GLU A 34 38.86 1.89 8.78
CA GLU A 34 38.71 3.25 8.22
C GLU A 34 37.28 3.69 7.87
N ILE A 35 36.28 2.81 7.96
CA ILE A 35 34.86 3.22 7.71
C ILE A 35 34.20 3.80 8.98
N ASN A 36 34.80 3.62 10.18
CA ASN A 36 34.24 4.09 11.45
C ASN A 36 34.63 5.52 11.87
N ARG A 37 35.27 6.31 10.99
CA ARG A 37 35.68 7.70 11.30
C ARG A 37 34.97 8.80 10.51
N LEU A 38 33.83 8.51 9.88
CA LEU A 38 32.85 9.54 9.50
C LEU A 38 31.65 9.48 10.44
N GLY A 39 31.80 10.12 11.60
CA GLY A 39 30.70 10.33 12.53
C GLY A 39 29.56 11.10 11.89
N ARG A 40 28.46 10.40 11.60
CA ARG A 40 27.12 10.99 11.55
C ARG A 40 26.23 10.17 12.47
N THR A 41 25.76 10.82 13.51
CA THR A 41 24.65 10.46 14.40
C THR A 41 23.80 9.28 13.89
N LEU A 42 24.07 8.08 14.40
CA LEU A 42 23.19 6.93 14.19
C LEU A 42 21.95 7.13 15.06
N ASN A 43 20.88 7.61 14.42
CA ASN A 43 19.52 7.43 14.89
C ASN A 43 19.25 5.92 15.02
N PRO A 44 18.76 5.40 16.16
CA PRO A 44 18.29 4.03 16.22
C PRO A 44 16.92 3.96 15.52
N ILE A 45 16.72 2.94 14.70
CA ILE A 45 15.46 2.57 14.01
C ILE A 45 15.17 3.37 12.73
N THR A 46 15.88 3.02 11.67
CA THR A 46 15.28 2.81 10.35
C THR A 46 15.86 1.51 9.83
N VAL A 47 15.05 0.45 9.77
CA VAL A 47 15.33 -0.67 8.86
C VAL A 47 15.17 -0.08 7.47
N TYR A 48 16.24 0.51 6.93
CA TYR A 48 16.33 0.72 5.49
C TYR A 48 16.34 -0.70 4.94
N GLN A 49 15.18 -1.21 4.55
CA GLN A 49 15.14 -2.37 3.69
C GLN A 49 16.06 -2.00 2.53
N ASN A 50 17.04 -2.86 2.25
CA ASN A 50 17.94 -2.70 1.13
C ASN A 50 17.07 -2.79 -0.13
N VAL A 51 16.38 -1.72 -0.52
CA VAL A 51 15.48 -1.68 -1.67
C VAL A 51 16.30 -1.25 -2.87
N CYS A 52 16.03 -1.86 -4.02
CA CYS A 52 16.65 -1.52 -5.29
C CYS A 52 15.60 -1.53 -6.39
N THR A 53 15.96 -0.98 -7.55
CA THR A 53 15.12 -1.03 -8.74
C THR A 53 15.75 -2.00 -9.73
N THR A 54 14.94 -2.91 -10.26
CA THR A 54 15.40 -3.85 -11.28
C THR A 54 15.67 -3.13 -12.60
N ILE A 55 16.34 -3.80 -13.55
CA ILE A 55 16.54 -3.26 -14.90
C ILE A 55 15.23 -3.01 -15.68
N PHE A 56 14.11 -3.58 -15.22
CA PHE A 56 12.78 -3.37 -15.81
C PHE A 56 11.90 -2.42 -14.99
N GLY A 57 12.46 -1.77 -13.96
CA GLY A 57 11.75 -0.75 -13.17
C GLY A 57 10.92 -1.29 -12.00
N GLN A 58 10.92 -2.59 -11.72
CA GLN A 58 10.23 -3.12 -10.53
C GLN A 58 11.05 -2.87 -9.26
N THR A 59 10.36 -2.86 -8.12
CA THR A 59 11.03 -2.82 -6.81
C THR A 59 11.60 -4.20 -6.49
N GLY A 60 12.82 -4.26 -5.97
CA GLY A 60 13.47 -5.47 -5.51
C GLY A 60 14.21 -5.27 -4.20
N ASN A 61 14.80 -6.35 -3.70
CA ASN A 61 15.64 -6.35 -2.50
C ASN A 61 17.12 -6.48 -2.89
N CYS A 62 17.94 -5.54 -2.50
CA CYS A 62 19.37 -5.55 -2.66
C CYS A 62 20.04 -6.54 -1.68
N MET A 63 20.60 -7.62 -2.24
CA MET A 63 21.21 -8.72 -1.49
C MET A 63 22.24 -9.48 -2.32
N ASP A 64 22.93 -10.42 -1.69
CA ASP A 64 23.92 -11.25 -2.39
C ASP A 64 23.23 -12.17 -3.40
N LYS A 65 23.92 -12.45 -4.52
CA LYS A 65 23.39 -13.24 -5.64
C LYS A 65 22.83 -14.60 -5.19
N ILE A 66 23.58 -15.29 -4.32
CA ILE A 66 23.21 -16.60 -3.79
C ILE A 66 21.99 -16.49 -2.88
N SER A 67 21.97 -15.50 -1.99
CA SER A 67 20.83 -15.24 -1.10
C SER A 67 19.54 -14.99 -1.89
N CYS A 68 19.63 -14.24 -2.99
CA CYS A 68 18.48 -13.99 -3.87
C CYS A 68 17.87 -15.28 -4.43
N VAL A 69 18.70 -16.17 -4.97
CA VAL A 69 18.24 -17.45 -5.51
C VAL A 69 17.68 -18.36 -4.41
N ASN A 70 18.30 -18.37 -3.23
CA ASN A 70 17.87 -19.19 -2.10
C ASN A 70 16.48 -18.80 -1.56
N VAL A 71 16.09 -17.53 -1.68
CA VAL A 71 14.74 -17.08 -1.32
C VAL A 71 13.76 -17.16 -2.49
N GLY A 72 14.14 -17.80 -3.60
CA GLY A 72 13.30 -17.97 -4.80
C GLY A 72 13.19 -16.73 -5.68
N GLY A 73 14.04 -15.72 -5.47
CA GLY A 73 14.06 -14.50 -6.28
C GLY A 73 14.95 -14.62 -7.52
N GLN A 74 14.77 -13.68 -8.44
CA GLN A 74 15.56 -13.54 -9.65
C GLN A 74 16.46 -12.32 -9.56
N VAL A 75 17.75 -12.50 -9.85
CA VAL A 75 18.71 -11.40 -9.92
C VAL A 75 18.42 -10.55 -11.16
N SER A 76 18.21 -9.26 -10.97
CA SER A 76 17.82 -8.32 -12.00
C SER A 76 18.39 -6.93 -11.72
N GLY A 77 19.63 -6.69 -12.19
CA GLY A 77 20.38 -5.46 -11.91
C GLY A 77 21.29 -5.57 -10.69
N THR A 78 21.96 -4.47 -10.38
CA THR A 78 22.95 -4.36 -9.29
C THR A 78 22.54 -3.27 -8.31
N CYS A 79 23.15 -3.29 -7.13
CA CYS A 79 22.89 -2.32 -6.07
C CYS A 79 24.14 -2.19 -5.17
N LEU A 80 24.17 -1.18 -4.29
CA LEU A 80 25.32 -0.85 -3.45
C LEU A 80 26.62 -0.74 -4.27
N SER A 81 26.63 0.16 -5.26
CA SER A 81 27.80 0.38 -6.14
C SER A 81 28.32 -0.91 -6.77
N GLU A 82 27.41 -1.75 -7.28
CA GLU A 82 27.71 -3.01 -7.95
C GLU A 82 28.26 -4.15 -7.07
N LEU A 83 28.34 -3.96 -5.75
CA LEU A 83 28.78 -4.99 -4.81
C LEU A 83 27.72 -6.07 -4.57
N LYS A 84 26.44 -5.74 -4.75
CA LYS A 84 25.30 -6.64 -4.55
C LYS A 84 24.37 -6.69 -5.75
N SER A 85 23.50 -7.68 -5.75
CA SER A 85 22.50 -7.92 -6.78
C SER A 85 21.14 -7.37 -6.35
N CYS A 86 20.41 -6.78 -7.28
CA CYS A 86 19.01 -6.46 -7.04
C CYS A 86 18.14 -7.70 -7.25
N CYS A 87 17.49 -8.16 -6.20
CA CYS A 87 16.70 -9.38 -6.20
C CYS A 87 15.21 -9.08 -6.41
N TYR A 88 14.68 -9.51 -7.55
CA TYR A 88 13.26 -9.43 -7.85
C TYR A 88 12.55 -10.70 -7.34
N MET A 89 11.74 -10.56 -6.31
CA MET A 89 11.00 -11.67 -5.72
C MET A 89 9.61 -11.73 -6.34
N SER A 90 9.42 -12.58 -7.35
CA SER A 90 8.12 -12.75 -8.01
C SER A 90 7.56 -14.13 -7.79
N HIS A 91 6.28 -14.18 -7.44
CA HIS A 91 5.57 -15.38 -7.07
C HIS A 91 4.25 -15.49 -7.85
N LYS A 92 3.98 -16.68 -8.39
CA LYS A 92 2.78 -16.99 -9.17
C LYS A 92 1.70 -17.64 -8.30
N CYS A 93 0.66 -18.20 -8.91
CA CYS A 93 -0.39 -18.93 -8.22
C CYS A 93 0.13 -20.10 -7.37
N SER A 94 -0.58 -20.40 -6.28
CA SER A 94 -0.30 -21.50 -5.33
C SER A 94 1.05 -21.38 -4.61
N SER A 95 1.58 -20.17 -4.51
CA SER A 95 2.88 -19.91 -3.87
C SER A 95 2.72 -19.35 -2.46
N VAL A 96 3.82 -19.41 -1.70
CA VAL A 96 3.95 -18.82 -0.38
C VAL A 96 5.13 -17.85 -0.41
N SER A 97 4.97 -16.69 0.22
CA SER A 97 6.07 -15.76 0.47
C SER A 97 6.10 -15.34 1.93
N SER A 98 7.28 -14.92 2.41
CA SER A 98 7.42 -14.35 3.75
C SER A 98 8.25 -13.06 3.76
N GLN A 99 8.86 -12.69 2.63
CA GLN A 99 9.74 -11.52 2.55
C GLN A 99 8.97 -10.29 2.07
N ASN A 100 9.46 -9.10 2.44
CA ASN A 100 8.95 -7.84 1.91
C ASN A 100 9.42 -7.58 0.49
N ASN A 101 8.76 -6.63 -0.19
CA ASN A 101 8.98 -6.32 -1.60
C ASN A 101 8.81 -7.56 -2.48
N THR A 102 7.86 -8.42 -2.11
CA THR A 102 7.47 -9.59 -2.91
C THR A 102 6.35 -9.21 -3.86
N HIS A 103 6.43 -9.63 -5.12
CA HIS A 103 5.45 -9.38 -6.16
C HIS A 103 4.62 -10.63 -6.43
N PHE A 104 3.32 -10.59 -6.12
CA PHE A 104 2.37 -11.60 -6.54
C PHE A 104 1.87 -11.26 -7.94
N ILE A 105 2.28 -12.06 -8.93
CA ILE A 105 2.07 -11.79 -10.35
C ILE A 105 1.14 -12.80 -10.99
N GLY A 106 0.39 -12.34 -12.00
CA GLY A 106 -0.38 -13.20 -12.88
C GLY A 106 -1.39 -12.42 -13.73
N PRO A 107 -2.21 -13.12 -14.52
CA PRO A 107 -1.95 -14.48 -14.96
C PRO A 107 -0.83 -14.51 -16.02
N ASP A 108 -0.24 -15.68 -16.28
CA ASP A 108 0.75 -15.84 -17.36
C ASP A 108 0.14 -15.57 -18.75
N THR A 109 -1.15 -15.84 -18.90
CA THR A 109 -1.93 -15.52 -20.10
C THR A 109 -3.13 -14.67 -19.69
N PRO A 110 -3.28 -13.43 -20.20
CA PRO A 110 -4.31 -12.48 -19.74
C PRO A 110 -5.74 -13.01 -19.77
N THR A 111 -6.05 -13.94 -20.67
CA THR A 111 -7.39 -14.51 -20.87
C THR A 111 -7.68 -15.72 -19.98
N SER A 112 -6.69 -16.22 -19.23
CA SER A 112 -6.87 -17.42 -18.39
C SER A 112 -7.88 -17.21 -17.27
N THR A 113 -8.64 -18.26 -16.99
CA THR A 113 -9.68 -18.32 -15.95
C THR A 113 -9.31 -19.35 -14.89
N GLY A 114 -9.74 -19.16 -13.65
CA GLY A 114 -9.53 -20.12 -12.58
C GLY A 114 -9.38 -19.45 -11.21
N ILE A 115 -8.90 -20.22 -10.24
CA ILE A 115 -8.57 -19.72 -8.91
C ILE A 115 -7.05 -19.67 -8.79
N CYS A 116 -6.52 -18.52 -8.42
CA CYS A 116 -5.12 -18.28 -8.17
C CYS A 116 -4.94 -17.76 -6.75
N THR A 117 -4.16 -18.47 -5.95
CA THR A 117 -3.92 -18.11 -4.55
C THR A 117 -2.48 -17.71 -4.30
N HIS A 118 -2.26 -16.84 -3.30
CA HIS A 118 -0.95 -16.54 -2.77
C HIS A 118 -1.03 -16.41 -1.25
N THR A 119 -0.16 -17.10 -0.53
CA THR A 119 -0.11 -17.06 0.92
C THR A 119 1.04 -16.18 1.38
N ILE A 120 0.74 -15.15 2.17
CA ILE A 120 1.72 -14.29 2.80
C ILE A 120 1.91 -14.79 4.23
N ARG A 121 3.06 -15.39 4.50
CA ARG A 121 3.46 -15.80 5.85
C ARG A 121 4.12 -14.65 6.57
N ARG A 122 3.74 -14.47 7.83
CA ARG A 122 4.32 -13.46 8.72
C ARG A 122 5.84 -13.60 8.77
N LEU A 123 6.53 -12.50 8.48
CA LEU A 123 8.01 -12.46 8.46
C LEU A 123 8.59 -12.71 9.86
N ASN A 124 8.02 -12.07 10.88
CA ASN A 124 8.35 -12.25 12.30
C ASN A 124 7.26 -11.66 13.20
N GLU A 125 7.37 -11.86 14.51
CA GLU A 125 6.38 -11.44 15.52
C GLU A 125 6.13 -9.93 15.60
N ASN A 126 7.08 -9.11 15.13
CA ASN A 126 6.94 -7.65 15.15
C ASN A 126 6.15 -7.09 13.96
N ILE A 127 5.68 -7.93 13.02
CA ILE A 127 4.79 -7.49 11.96
C ILE A 127 3.39 -7.27 12.53
N CYS A 128 2.76 -6.14 12.23
CA CYS A 128 1.38 -5.85 12.67
C CYS A 128 0.41 -5.63 11.50
N GLN A 129 0.92 -5.36 10.30
CA GLN A 129 0.10 -4.93 9.18
C GLN A 129 0.78 -5.35 7.87
N VAL A 130 -0.01 -5.58 6.83
CA VAL A 130 0.48 -5.80 5.47
C VAL A 130 -0.10 -4.71 4.59
N ARG A 131 0.75 -4.06 3.81
CA ARG A 131 0.36 -3.17 2.73
C ARG A 131 0.48 -3.93 1.42
N LEU A 132 -0.57 -3.90 0.61
CA LEU A 132 -0.56 -4.36 -0.76
C LEU A 132 -0.60 -3.13 -1.67
N ASP A 133 0.38 -3.01 -2.55
CA ASP A 133 0.41 -2.00 -3.61
C ASP A 133 0.07 -2.66 -4.94
N PHE A 134 -0.92 -2.12 -5.65
CA PHE A 134 -1.35 -2.62 -6.95
C PHE A 134 -0.52 -1.97 -8.07
N GLU A 135 0.71 -2.46 -8.27
CA GLU A 135 1.62 -1.96 -9.33
C GLU A 135 0.99 -2.14 -10.71
N LYS A 136 0.25 -3.24 -10.89
CA LYS A 136 -0.70 -3.47 -11.98
C LYS A 136 -1.89 -4.20 -11.40
N PHE A 137 -3.10 -3.80 -11.75
CA PHE A 137 -4.29 -4.55 -11.35
C PHE A 137 -5.47 -4.22 -12.27
N THR A 138 -5.71 -5.12 -13.21
CA THR A 138 -6.82 -5.08 -14.15
C THR A 138 -7.49 -6.46 -14.14
N LEU A 139 -8.73 -6.50 -13.67
CA LEU A 139 -9.63 -7.65 -13.74
C LEU A 139 -10.90 -7.26 -14.51
N ALA A 140 -11.79 -8.21 -14.79
CA ALA A 140 -13.14 -7.87 -15.22
C ALA A 140 -13.77 -6.91 -14.20
N GLY A 141 -14.38 -5.84 -14.71
CA GLY A 141 -15.09 -4.88 -13.87
C GLY A 141 -16.35 -5.48 -13.23
N PRO A 142 -16.99 -4.72 -12.33
CA PRO A 142 -18.20 -5.17 -11.67
C PRO A 142 -19.37 -5.33 -12.67
N GLY A 143 -20.30 -6.21 -12.29
CA GLY A 143 -21.53 -6.48 -13.02
C GLY A 143 -22.48 -5.28 -13.07
N THR A 144 -23.70 -5.47 -13.58
CA THR A 144 -24.69 -4.38 -13.72
C THR A 144 -25.16 -3.80 -12.40
N LEU A 145 -24.95 -4.52 -11.29
CA LEU A 145 -25.33 -4.13 -9.94
C LEU A 145 -24.13 -3.69 -9.08
N GLY A 146 -22.97 -3.43 -9.69
CA GLY A 146 -21.76 -3.02 -8.96
C GLY A 146 -21.01 -4.15 -8.25
N ASN A 147 -21.53 -5.38 -8.28
CA ASN A 147 -20.88 -6.53 -7.65
C ASN A 147 -19.74 -7.09 -8.50
N CYS A 148 -18.63 -7.45 -7.84
CA CYS A 148 -17.50 -8.15 -8.44
C CYS A 148 -17.78 -9.66 -8.54
N ASP A 149 -18.67 -10.06 -9.46
CA ASP A 149 -19.14 -11.45 -9.57
C ASP A 149 -18.33 -12.31 -10.55
N VAL A 150 -17.74 -11.69 -11.58
CA VAL A 150 -17.00 -12.39 -12.65
C VAL A 150 -15.56 -12.65 -12.23
N ASP A 151 -14.80 -11.57 -12.06
CA ASP A 151 -13.43 -11.62 -11.55
C ASP A 151 -13.36 -10.86 -10.24
N PHE A 152 -12.55 -11.34 -9.30
CA PHE A 152 -12.29 -10.62 -8.06
C PHE A 152 -11.03 -11.06 -7.33
N LEU A 153 -10.49 -10.15 -6.52
CA LEU A 153 -9.56 -10.42 -5.43
C LEU A 153 -10.29 -10.38 -4.09
N VAL A 154 -10.09 -11.40 -3.27
CA VAL A 154 -10.46 -11.43 -1.85
C VAL A 154 -9.20 -11.69 -1.01
N ILE A 155 -9.15 -11.07 0.17
CA ILE A 155 -8.07 -11.22 1.13
C ILE A 155 -8.67 -11.80 2.42
N SER A 156 -8.03 -12.85 2.96
CA SER A 156 -8.46 -13.55 4.17
C SER A 156 -7.33 -13.61 5.21
N GLY A 157 -7.70 -13.76 6.49
CA GLY A 157 -6.78 -13.87 7.63
C GLY A 157 -6.43 -12.55 8.32
N GLY A 158 -6.87 -11.41 7.78
CA GLY A 158 -6.58 -10.08 8.32
C GLY A 158 -7.83 -9.26 8.63
N SER A 159 -7.69 -7.94 8.77
CA SER A 159 -8.84 -7.04 8.80
C SER A 159 -9.66 -7.13 7.50
N PRO A 160 -10.98 -6.90 7.55
CA PRO A 160 -11.83 -6.95 6.36
C PRO A 160 -11.34 -6.03 5.24
N VAL A 161 -11.31 -6.56 4.03
CA VAL A 161 -11.10 -5.82 2.78
C VAL A 161 -12.28 -6.12 1.86
N PRO A 162 -12.93 -5.13 1.25
CA PRO A 162 -13.99 -5.39 0.28
C PRO A 162 -13.46 -6.21 -0.89
N LYS A 163 -14.35 -6.96 -1.53
CA LYS A 163 -14.01 -7.70 -2.75
C LYS A 163 -13.63 -6.70 -3.85
N LEU A 164 -12.43 -6.84 -4.43
CA LEU A 164 -11.91 -5.90 -5.43
C LEU A 164 -11.95 -6.48 -6.84
N CYS A 165 -12.34 -5.69 -7.83
CA CYS A 165 -12.31 -6.04 -9.24
C CYS A 165 -12.13 -4.81 -10.13
N GLY A 166 -12.08 -5.00 -11.44
CA GLY A 166 -11.84 -3.92 -12.40
C GLY A 166 -10.44 -3.33 -12.33
N GLU A 167 -10.33 -2.01 -12.50
CA GLU A 167 -9.06 -1.28 -12.62
C GLU A 167 -8.64 -0.62 -11.30
N ASN A 168 -7.52 -1.08 -10.72
CA ASN A 168 -7.01 -0.56 -9.45
C ASN A 168 -5.51 -0.28 -9.48
N THR A 169 -4.89 -0.20 -10.67
CA THR A 169 -3.46 0.13 -10.80
C THR A 169 -3.14 1.46 -10.11
N GLY A 170 -2.05 1.47 -9.34
CA GLY A 170 -1.58 2.61 -8.57
C GLY A 170 -2.35 2.86 -7.26
N GLN A 171 -3.32 2.00 -6.91
CA GLN A 171 -3.96 2.01 -5.60
C GLN A 171 -3.27 1.04 -4.63
N HIS A 172 -3.64 1.12 -3.36
CA HIS A 172 -3.11 0.24 -2.31
C HIS A 172 -4.17 -0.07 -1.26
N VAL A 173 -3.92 -1.09 -0.46
CA VAL A 173 -4.69 -1.44 0.73
C VAL A 173 -3.79 -1.77 1.90
N TYR A 174 -4.24 -1.46 3.11
CA TYR A 174 -3.64 -1.83 4.38
C TYR A 174 -4.53 -2.87 5.07
N ILE A 175 -3.92 -3.98 5.46
CA ILE A 175 -4.57 -5.09 6.14
C ILE A 175 -3.89 -5.26 7.49
N ASP A 176 -4.64 -5.08 8.58
CA ASP A 176 -4.14 -5.46 9.90
C ASP A 176 -3.89 -6.97 9.92
N PHE A 177 -2.76 -7.38 10.49
CA PHE A 177 -2.34 -8.77 10.54
C PHE A 177 -2.35 -9.26 11.99
N PRO A 178 -3.48 -9.79 12.51
CA PRO A 178 -3.66 -10.15 13.92
C PRO A 178 -2.65 -11.20 14.38
N THR A 179 -2.11 -11.07 15.58
CA THR A 179 -1.11 -12.00 16.14
C THR A 179 -1.62 -13.45 16.28
N THR A 180 -2.94 -13.65 16.28
CA THR A 180 -3.59 -14.97 16.25
C THR A 180 -3.48 -15.68 14.90
N THR A 181 -3.01 -15.00 13.86
CA THR A 181 -2.84 -15.51 12.50
C THR A 181 -1.38 -15.43 12.08
N THR A 182 -0.89 -16.48 11.42
CA THR A 182 0.49 -16.55 10.90
C THR A 182 0.54 -16.34 9.39
N GLU A 183 -0.61 -16.38 8.72
CA GLU A 183 -0.72 -16.33 7.26
C GLU A 183 -1.92 -15.46 6.85
N LEU A 184 -1.74 -14.67 5.79
CA LEU A 184 -2.80 -14.03 5.02
C LEU A 184 -2.94 -14.73 3.67
N LEU A 185 -4.16 -14.89 3.18
CA LEU A 185 -4.43 -15.55 1.92
C LEU A 185 -5.05 -14.57 0.92
N LEU A 186 -4.38 -14.39 -0.22
CA LEU A 186 -4.87 -13.66 -1.38
C LEU A 186 -5.50 -14.67 -2.32
N ILE A 187 -6.73 -14.42 -2.74
CA ILE A 187 -7.49 -15.29 -3.65
C ILE A 187 -7.97 -14.44 -4.82
N VAL A 188 -7.40 -14.67 -6.00
CA VAL A 188 -7.90 -14.12 -7.27
C VAL A 188 -8.73 -15.21 -7.94
N SER A 189 -10.01 -14.94 -8.15
CA SER A 189 -10.93 -15.80 -8.90
C SER A 189 -11.27 -15.11 -10.21
N THR A 190 -11.15 -15.82 -11.32
CA THR A 190 -11.40 -15.27 -12.66
C THR A 190 -12.30 -16.20 -13.47
N GLN A 191 -13.27 -15.63 -14.17
CA GLN A 191 -14.29 -16.37 -14.93
C GLN A 191 -14.62 -15.66 -16.25
N GLY A 192 -15.18 -16.40 -17.21
CA GLY A 192 -15.58 -15.84 -18.50
C GLY A 192 -14.42 -15.59 -19.47
N ALA A 193 -14.72 -15.69 -20.76
CA ALA A 193 -13.77 -15.43 -21.85
C ALA A 193 -13.82 -13.95 -22.28
N MET A 194 -12.73 -13.45 -22.87
CA MET A 194 -12.61 -12.11 -23.50
C MET A 194 -12.33 -10.90 -22.57
N VAL A 195 -11.67 -11.11 -21.42
CA VAL A 195 -11.09 -10.01 -20.61
C VAL A 195 -9.58 -10.18 -20.55
N LEU A 196 -8.84 -9.09 -20.78
CA LEU A 196 -7.38 -9.06 -20.61
C LEU A 196 -7.06 -8.71 -19.16
N ARG A 197 -6.63 -9.73 -18.41
CA ARG A 197 -6.30 -9.60 -16.99
C ARG A 197 -4.82 -9.43 -16.79
N GLN A 198 -4.46 -8.62 -15.80
CA GLN A 198 -3.08 -8.49 -15.36
C GLN A 198 -3.07 -8.01 -13.92
N TRP A 199 -2.28 -8.66 -13.07
CA TRP A 199 -1.96 -8.17 -11.76
C TRP A 199 -0.47 -8.33 -11.44
N ASP A 200 0.03 -7.33 -10.75
CA ASP A 200 1.30 -7.31 -10.05
C ASP A 200 1.02 -6.62 -8.71
N VAL A 201 0.87 -7.44 -7.67
CA VAL A 201 0.54 -6.98 -6.31
C VAL A 201 1.78 -7.07 -5.46
N LYS A 202 2.37 -5.92 -5.13
CA LYS A 202 3.54 -5.84 -4.27
C LYS A 202 3.13 -5.92 -2.80
N VAL A 203 3.77 -6.83 -2.08
CA VAL A 203 3.52 -7.14 -0.67
C VAL A 203 4.59 -6.51 0.21
N ASN A 204 4.15 -5.72 1.19
CA ASN A 204 4.99 -5.10 2.20
C ASN A 204 4.45 -5.38 3.60
N GLN A 205 5.14 -6.21 4.38
CA GLN A 205 4.82 -6.44 5.78
C GLN A 205 5.44 -5.34 6.65
N ILE A 206 4.59 -4.65 7.40
CA ILE A 206 4.92 -3.46 8.17
C ILE A 206 5.06 -3.85 9.64
N SER A 207 6.18 -3.44 10.22
CA SER A 207 6.44 -3.61 11.65
C SER A 207 5.47 -2.78 12.48
N CYS A 208 5.09 -3.28 13.65
CA CYS A 208 4.28 -2.59 14.66
C CYS A 208 4.89 -1.24 15.08
N PHE A 209 6.20 -1.06 14.88
CA PHE A 209 6.94 0.13 15.26
C PHE A 209 7.31 1.02 14.05
N ASP A 210 6.84 0.67 12.85
CA ASP A 210 7.13 1.43 11.64
C ASP A 210 6.30 2.73 11.58
N ARG A 211 6.91 3.80 11.05
CA ARG A 211 6.23 5.09 10.82
C ARG A 211 5.21 5.03 9.68
N LEU A 212 5.27 3.99 8.85
CA LEU A 212 4.36 3.72 7.74
C LEU A 212 3.12 2.92 8.17
N LEU A 213 3.02 2.53 9.45
CA LEU A 213 1.86 1.86 10.02
C LEU A 213 0.63 2.76 9.87
N ALA A 214 -0.39 2.25 9.17
CA ALA A 214 -1.67 2.92 9.05
C ALA A 214 -2.45 2.81 10.38
N PRO A 215 -3.20 3.87 10.77
CA PRO A 215 -4.10 3.77 11.92
C PRO A 215 -5.13 2.66 11.74
N LYS A 216 -5.59 2.09 12.86
CA LYS A 216 -6.63 1.05 12.86
C LYS A 216 -7.91 1.57 12.19
N GLY A 217 -8.53 0.71 11.37
CA GLY A 217 -9.74 1.05 10.61
C GLY A 217 -9.48 1.75 9.26
N CYS A 218 -8.23 2.08 8.93
CA CYS A 218 -7.86 2.69 7.66
C CYS A 218 -7.52 1.61 6.62
N LEU A 219 -8.38 1.42 5.62
CA LEU A 219 -8.07 0.53 4.50
C LEU A 219 -7.06 1.17 3.53
N GLN A 220 -7.12 2.48 3.35
CA GLN A 220 -6.11 3.23 2.62
C GLN A 220 -5.48 4.26 3.55
N TYR A 221 -4.16 4.43 3.45
CA TYR A 221 -3.44 5.43 4.22
C TYR A 221 -2.46 6.20 3.35
N PHE A 222 -2.60 7.52 3.37
CA PHE A 222 -1.77 8.46 2.61
C PHE A 222 -0.95 9.32 3.56
N THR A 223 0.37 9.35 3.38
CA THR A 223 1.29 10.04 4.29
C THR A 223 1.70 11.43 3.82
N SER A 224 1.39 11.79 2.57
CA SER A 224 1.66 13.10 1.98
C SER A 224 0.61 14.15 2.39
N GLY A 225 1.02 15.41 2.51
CA GLY A 225 0.13 16.55 2.78
C GLY A 225 -0.76 16.95 1.61
N LEU A 226 -0.46 16.47 0.40
CA LEU A 226 -1.27 16.61 -0.81
C LEU A 226 -1.25 15.31 -1.62
N GLY A 227 -2.31 15.05 -2.37
CA GLY A 227 -2.39 13.84 -3.18
C GLY A 227 -3.76 13.65 -3.84
N THR A 228 -3.99 12.45 -4.33
CA THR A 228 -5.22 12.06 -5.02
C THR A 228 -5.79 10.80 -4.41
N LEU A 229 -7.09 10.81 -4.13
CA LEU A 229 -7.89 9.70 -3.66
C LEU A 229 -8.77 9.24 -4.81
N LYS A 230 -8.91 7.92 -4.97
CA LYS A 230 -9.82 7.32 -5.94
C LYS A 230 -10.63 6.24 -5.24
N SER A 231 -11.87 6.05 -5.65
CA SER A 231 -12.58 4.82 -5.31
C SER A 231 -11.90 3.63 -5.99
N PHE A 232 -12.11 2.42 -5.46
CA PHE A 232 -11.77 1.22 -6.20
C PHE A 232 -12.56 1.17 -7.52
N ASN A 233 -11.93 0.63 -8.57
CA ASN A 233 -12.42 0.62 -9.94
C ASN A 233 -12.77 2.01 -10.53
N TYR A 234 -12.18 3.10 -10.04
CA TYR A 234 -12.40 4.41 -10.65
C TYR A 234 -11.81 4.47 -12.07
N VAL A 235 -12.64 4.81 -13.04
CA VAL A 235 -12.24 5.10 -14.43
C VAL A 235 -12.73 6.50 -14.83
N SER A 236 -11.85 7.30 -15.43
CA SER A 236 -12.13 8.72 -15.75
C SER A 236 -13.08 8.95 -16.92
N SER A 237 -13.78 7.92 -17.39
CA SER A 237 -14.75 8.00 -18.47
C SER A 237 -16.17 7.75 -17.95
N ARG A 238 -17.15 8.46 -18.52
CA ARG A 238 -18.56 8.11 -18.37
C ARG A 238 -18.77 6.72 -18.96
N GLY A 239 -19.31 5.79 -18.19
CA GLY A 239 -19.41 4.38 -18.57
C GLY A 239 -18.75 3.42 -17.58
N GLY A 240 -17.97 3.94 -16.63
CA GLY A 240 -17.48 3.18 -15.48
C GLY A 240 -18.61 2.61 -14.63
N ARG A 241 -18.27 1.62 -13.81
CA ARG A 241 -19.15 1.04 -12.81
C ARG A 241 -18.43 1.00 -11.47
N TYR A 242 -18.92 1.79 -10.53
CA TYR A 242 -18.46 1.78 -9.15
C TYR A 242 -18.90 0.48 -8.46
N THR A 243 -18.08 0.04 -7.50
CA THR A 243 -18.34 -1.19 -6.74
C THR A 243 -19.34 -0.94 -5.60
N THR A 244 -20.29 -1.84 -5.40
CA THR A 244 -21.31 -1.73 -4.34
C THR A 244 -20.92 -2.48 -3.07
N ASN A 245 -21.72 -2.32 -2.00
CA ASN A 245 -21.50 -2.96 -0.71
C ASN A 245 -20.12 -2.65 -0.10
N LEU A 246 -19.70 -1.38 -0.19
CA LEU A 246 -18.44 -0.91 0.34
C LEU A 246 -18.64 -0.22 1.67
N GLU A 247 -17.77 -0.53 2.63
CA GLU A 247 -17.61 0.26 3.85
C GLU A 247 -16.11 0.28 4.18
N TYR A 248 -15.45 1.40 3.90
CA TYR A 248 -14.03 1.54 4.20
C TYR A 248 -13.61 2.99 4.44
N SER A 249 -12.46 3.16 5.08
CA SER A 249 -11.91 4.48 5.38
C SER A 249 -10.60 4.73 4.67
N ILE A 250 -10.48 5.93 4.11
CA ILE A 250 -9.27 6.50 3.54
C ILE A 250 -8.72 7.52 4.53
N CYS A 251 -7.58 7.21 5.14
CA CYS A 251 -6.95 8.06 6.14
C CYS A 251 -5.78 8.83 5.54
N ILE A 252 -5.61 10.07 6.00
CA ILE A 252 -4.53 10.95 5.56
C ILE A 252 -3.76 11.43 6.78
N ARG A 253 -2.43 11.24 6.77
CA ARG A 253 -1.57 11.68 7.85
C ARG A 253 -1.56 13.19 7.95
N SER A 254 -1.93 13.71 9.11
CA SER A 254 -1.75 15.12 9.46
C SER A 254 -0.28 15.50 9.41
N GLN A 255 0.06 16.53 8.63
CA GLN A 255 1.40 17.09 8.63
C GLN A 255 1.60 18.04 9.83
N PRO A 256 2.80 18.10 10.43
CA PRO A 256 3.10 19.05 11.49
C PRO A 256 2.85 20.49 11.05
N GLY A 257 2.13 21.28 11.86
CA GLY A 257 1.81 22.68 11.56
C GLY A 257 0.64 22.90 10.59
N PHE A 258 -0.04 21.83 10.17
CA PHE A 258 -1.25 21.93 9.34
C PHE A 258 -2.49 21.77 10.19
N CYS A 259 -3.51 22.60 9.97
CA CYS A 259 -4.73 22.71 10.78
C CYS A 259 -6.02 22.20 10.09
N SER A 260 -6.07 22.18 8.76
CA SER A 260 -7.23 21.69 8.00
C SER A 260 -6.83 20.91 6.75
N ILE A 261 -7.81 20.24 6.13
CA ILE A 261 -7.66 19.55 4.84
C ILE A 261 -8.81 19.94 3.92
N CYS A 262 -8.51 20.09 2.64
CA CYS A 262 -9.48 20.40 1.60
C CYS A 262 -9.46 19.33 0.51
N TYR A 263 -10.64 19.04 -0.03
CA TYR A 263 -10.88 18.08 -1.10
C TYR A 263 -11.55 18.77 -2.29
N GLN A 264 -11.21 18.34 -3.50
CA GLN A 264 -11.81 18.81 -4.74
C GLN A 264 -11.80 17.69 -5.77
N GLN A 265 -12.77 17.65 -6.70
CA GLN A 265 -12.73 16.70 -7.82
C GLN A 265 -11.43 16.82 -8.62
N CYS A 266 -10.94 15.70 -9.14
CA CYS A 266 -9.77 15.67 -10.02
C CYS A 266 -9.99 16.48 -11.31
N ASP A 267 -11.19 16.38 -11.88
CA ASP A 267 -11.66 17.27 -12.95
C ASP A 267 -12.97 17.91 -12.47
N ALA A 268 -12.96 19.23 -12.37
CA ALA A 268 -14.08 20.03 -11.87
C ALA A 268 -15.27 20.10 -12.86
N SER A 269 -15.10 19.58 -14.08
CA SER A 269 -16.20 19.48 -15.04
C SER A 269 -17.23 18.44 -14.58
N PRO A 270 -18.52 18.81 -14.45
CA PRO A 270 -19.58 17.85 -14.12
C PRO A 270 -19.78 16.78 -15.21
N THR A 271 -19.20 16.97 -16.40
CA THR A 271 -19.20 15.97 -17.46
C THR A 271 -18.09 14.95 -17.36
N SER A 272 -17.05 15.20 -16.55
CA SER A 272 -15.85 14.35 -16.44
C SER A 272 -16.11 12.98 -15.81
N GLY A 273 -17.16 12.86 -14.98
CA GLY A 273 -17.40 11.66 -14.18
C GLY A 273 -16.44 11.51 -12.98
N SER A 274 -15.70 12.57 -12.61
CA SER A 274 -14.76 12.54 -11.48
C SER A 274 -15.40 12.41 -10.11
N PHE A 275 -16.72 12.59 -10.01
CA PHE A 275 -17.47 12.29 -8.80
C PHE A 275 -18.87 11.88 -9.21
N PHE A 276 -19.17 10.61 -9.01
CA PHE A 276 -20.50 10.06 -9.22
C PHE A 276 -20.69 8.93 -8.21
N VAL A 277 -21.33 9.27 -7.08
CA VAL A 277 -21.59 8.35 -5.97
C VAL A 277 -23.06 8.47 -5.64
N SER A 278 -23.88 7.44 -5.91
CA SER A 278 -25.35 7.45 -5.75
C SER A 278 -26.03 8.71 -6.26
N GLY A 279 -26.48 8.69 -7.51
CA GLY A 279 -27.43 9.66 -8.04
C GLY A 279 -28.44 8.96 -8.92
N THR A 280 -29.74 9.10 -8.62
CA THR A 280 -30.82 8.65 -9.50
C THR A 280 -30.71 9.37 -10.84
N ALA A 281 -30.18 8.67 -11.84
CA ALA A 281 -30.14 9.06 -13.24
C ALA A 281 -29.49 10.41 -13.59
N LEU A 282 -28.95 10.46 -14.80
CA LEU A 282 -28.24 11.55 -15.47
C LEU A 282 -29.02 12.89 -15.59
N THR A 283 -30.19 13.04 -14.96
CA THR A 283 -31.09 14.19 -15.06
C THR A 283 -30.93 15.23 -13.95
N SER A 284 -30.19 14.93 -12.87
CA SER A 284 -29.75 15.93 -11.88
C SER A 284 -28.23 15.87 -11.69
N LEU A 285 -27.49 16.52 -12.59
CA LEU A 285 -26.05 16.83 -12.38
C LEU A 285 -25.81 17.71 -11.14
N ASN A 286 -26.89 18.31 -10.64
CA ASN A 286 -26.93 19.11 -9.43
C ASN A 286 -27.19 18.19 -8.25
N ASP A 287 -26.14 17.68 -7.62
CA ASP A 287 -26.18 17.54 -6.16
C ASP A 287 -24.77 17.55 -5.58
N GLY A 288 -24.59 18.46 -4.61
CA GLY A 288 -23.47 18.61 -3.69
C GLY A 288 -23.84 18.08 -2.31
N ALA A 289 -23.27 18.66 -1.24
CA ALA A 289 -23.51 18.24 0.14
C ALA A 289 -25.01 18.15 0.45
N ASN A 290 -25.52 16.98 0.80
CA ASN A 290 -26.94 16.82 1.14
C ASN A 290 -27.10 15.84 2.29
N LYS A 291 -27.25 16.39 3.50
CA LYS A 291 -27.32 15.64 4.76
C LYS A 291 -28.46 14.62 4.78
N ASP A 292 -29.56 14.90 4.08
CA ASP A 292 -30.81 14.13 4.15
C ASP A 292 -31.03 13.22 2.93
N ASN A 293 -30.36 13.47 1.79
CA ASN A 293 -30.55 12.68 0.55
C ASN A 293 -29.42 11.68 0.25
N CYS A 294 -28.26 11.81 0.89
CA CYS A 294 -27.16 10.86 0.73
C CYS A 294 -27.29 9.69 1.72
N VAL A 295 -28.32 8.86 1.51
CA VAL A 295 -28.70 7.75 2.42
C VAL A 295 -28.21 6.38 1.95
N SER A 296 -28.12 6.15 0.64
CA SER A 296 -27.69 4.88 0.04
C SER A 296 -26.18 4.84 -0.15
N ASP A 297 -25.64 5.55 -1.14
CA ASP A 297 -24.18 5.67 -1.29
C ASP A 297 -23.72 7.09 -1.03
N PHE A 298 -22.59 7.22 -0.35
CA PHE A 298 -21.97 8.50 -0.07
C PHE A 298 -20.51 8.34 0.32
N ILE A 299 -19.78 9.45 0.17
CA ILE A 299 -18.56 9.64 0.95
C ILE A 299 -18.86 10.53 2.15
N MET A 300 -18.21 10.24 3.27
CA MET A 300 -18.28 11.06 4.47
C MET A 300 -16.99 11.86 4.63
N ILE A 301 -17.12 13.18 4.67
CA ILE A 301 -16.05 14.12 5.05
C ILE A 301 -16.54 14.81 6.34
N PRO A 302 -15.98 14.50 7.52
CA PRO A 302 -16.46 15.04 8.79
C PRO A 302 -16.43 16.57 8.79
N CYS A 303 -17.55 17.21 9.12
CA CYS A 303 -17.69 18.67 9.13
C CYS A 303 -17.17 19.37 7.86
N GLY A 304 -17.43 18.77 6.69
CA GLY A 304 -17.14 19.37 5.40
C GLY A 304 -17.87 20.71 5.22
N ALA A 305 -17.13 21.76 4.91
CA ALA A 305 -17.64 23.12 4.76
C ALA A 305 -16.97 23.86 3.59
N ALA A 306 -17.58 24.98 3.18
CA ALA A 306 -17.01 25.89 2.20
C ALA A 306 -15.90 26.76 2.81
N GLY A 307 -14.82 26.96 2.06
CA GLY A 307 -13.74 27.89 2.42
C GLY A 307 -12.45 27.21 2.88
N THR A 308 -11.35 27.96 2.94
CA THR A 308 -9.99 27.47 3.26
C THR A 308 -9.52 27.87 4.66
N SER A 309 -10.41 28.34 5.55
CA SER A 309 -10.04 28.87 6.86
C SER A 309 -9.83 27.76 7.91
N THR A 310 -9.17 28.11 9.02
CA THR A 310 -8.96 27.23 10.19
C THR A 310 -10.17 27.20 11.14
N ALA A 311 -11.18 28.06 10.92
CA ALA A 311 -12.41 28.15 11.70
C ALA A 311 -13.61 27.94 10.77
N LEU A 312 -13.88 26.68 10.42
CA LEU A 312 -14.99 26.29 9.58
C LEU A 312 -16.18 25.86 10.44
N PRO A 313 -17.38 26.43 10.25
CA PRO A 313 -18.57 25.91 10.92
C PRO A 313 -18.88 24.52 10.36
N CYS A 314 -19.12 23.53 11.21
CA CYS A 314 -19.49 22.17 10.78
C CYS A 314 -20.81 22.22 9.99
N GLN A 315 -20.77 22.05 8.67
CA GLN A 315 -21.96 22.14 7.80
C GLN A 315 -22.54 20.76 7.49
N VAL A 316 -21.79 19.94 6.76
CA VAL A 316 -22.30 18.68 6.21
C VAL A 316 -21.28 17.56 6.40
N ASN A 317 -21.77 16.33 6.54
CA ASN A 317 -20.92 15.16 6.70
C ASN A 317 -20.95 14.24 5.49
N ARG A 318 -22.03 14.20 4.70
CA ARG A 318 -22.22 13.22 3.62
C ARG A 318 -22.34 13.91 2.26
N PHE A 319 -21.70 13.32 1.25
CA PHE A 319 -21.61 13.83 -0.11
C PHE A 319 -21.89 12.70 -1.09
N CYS A 320 -22.79 12.93 -2.03
CA CYS A 320 -23.25 12.01 -3.08
C CYS A 320 -23.68 12.84 -4.31
N GLY A 321 -24.15 12.19 -5.37
CA GLY A 321 -24.53 12.82 -6.62
C GLY A 321 -23.38 12.97 -7.61
N GLY A 322 -23.54 13.89 -8.57
CA GLY A 322 -22.59 14.13 -9.67
C GLY A 322 -21.56 15.23 -9.42
N THR A 323 -21.66 15.96 -8.29
CA THR A 323 -20.82 17.12 -8.01
C THR A 323 -20.35 17.13 -6.55
N LEU A 324 -19.06 17.32 -6.28
CA LEU A 324 -18.57 17.54 -4.93
C LEU A 324 -18.64 19.03 -4.63
N ALA A 325 -19.49 19.42 -3.68
CA ALA A 325 -19.59 20.79 -3.22
C ALA A 325 -20.10 20.82 -1.77
N PRO A 326 -19.82 21.87 -0.98
CA PRO A 326 -20.26 22.00 0.41
C PRO A 326 -21.73 22.42 0.57
N ASN A 327 -22.39 22.82 -0.53
CA ASN A 327 -23.79 23.27 -0.55
C ASN A 327 -24.64 22.28 -1.35
N SER A 328 -25.90 22.08 -0.94
CA SER A 328 -26.88 21.24 -1.64
C SER A 328 -27.26 21.83 -2.99
N GLY A 329 -27.52 20.99 -4.00
CA GLY A 329 -27.97 21.43 -5.33
C GLY A 329 -26.92 22.22 -6.14
N ALA A 330 -25.64 22.18 -5.77
CA ALA A 330 -24.58 22.86 -6.50
C ALA A 330 -24.40 22.28 -7.91
N ALA A 331 -24.39 23.15 -8.93
CA ALA A 331 -24.21 22.78 -10.34
C ALA A 331 -22.74 22.65 -10.77
N ALA A 332 -21.80 23.02 -9.90
CA ALA A 332 -20.37 23.01 -10.18
C ALA A 332 -19.57 22.53 -8.97
N SER A 333 -18.46 21.83 -9.24
CA SER A 333 -17.56 21.34 -8.20
C SER A 333 -16.98 22.50 -7.40
N ALA A 334 -16.96 22.37 -6.08
CA ALA A 334 -16.38 23.33 -5.15
C ALA A 334 -15.53 22.61 -4.10
N LYS A 335 -14.57 23.33 -3.52
CA LYS A 335 -13.70 22.77 -2.47
C LYS A 335 -14.53 22.48 -1.20
N VAL A 336 -14.34 21.29 -0.65
CA VAL A 336 -14.91 20.87 0.63
C VAL A 336 -13.77 20.71 1.62
N CYS A 337 -13.79 21.48 2.70
CA CYS A 337 -12.72 21.49 3.68
C CYS A 337 -13.19 21.05 5.07
N SER A 338 -12.29 20.45 5.85
CA SER A 338 -12.54 19.96 7.19
C SER A 338 -11.37 20.29 8.12
N THR A 339 -11.69 20.65 9.36
CA THR A 339 -10.74 20.84 10.47
C THR A 339 -10.73 19.64 11.43
N VAL A 340 -11.57 18.63 11.20
CA VAL A 340 -11.73 17.46 12.07
C VAL A 340 -10.55 16.53 11.91
N ARG A 341 -10.01 16.05 13.03
CA ARG A 341 -8.92 15.07 13.07
C ARG A 341 -9.38 13.77 13.72
N PRO A 342 -8.84 12.61 13.28
CA PRO A 342 -7.89 12.43 12.18
C PRO A 342 -8.51 12.80 10.81
N PHE A 343 -7.68 13.22 9.84
CA PHE A 343 -8.17 13.51 8.48
C PHE A 343 -8.53 12.20 7.79
N GLN A 344 -9.80 12.07 7.42
CA GLN A 344 -10.37 10.83 6.93
C GLN A 344 -11.53 11.10 5.97
N VAL A 345 -11.63 10.25 4.94
CA VAL A 345 -12.82 10.12 4.09
C VAL A 345 -13.34 8.71 4.26
N THR A 346 -14.61 8.56 4.67
CA THR A 346 -15.25 7.24 4.74
C THR A 346 -16.08 7.02 3.49
N VAL A 347 -16.00 5.84 2.89
CA VAL A 347 -16.78 5.45 1.72
C VAL A 347 -17.83 4.45 2.16
N PHE A 348 -19.08 4.72 1.83
CA PHE A 348 -20.21 3.84 2.09
C PHE A 348 -20.99 3.64 0.79
N SER A 349 -21.29 2.39 0.46
CA SER A 349 -22.29 2.03 -0.54
C SER A 349 -23.11 0.84 -0.09
N ASP A 350 -24.39 0.90 -0.38
CA ASP A 350 -25.30 -0.19 -0.07
C ASP A 350 -25.14 -1.32 -1.12
N PRO A 351 -25.73 -2.51 -0.90
CA PRO A 351 -25.64 -3.62 -1.84
C PRO A 351 -26.62 -3.49 -3.03
N THR A 352 -27.39 -2.40 -3.11
CA THR A 352 -28.51 -2.21 -4.05
C THR A 352 -28.21 -1.11 -5.06
N MET A 353 -27.66 -1.49 -6.22
CA MET A 353 -27.67 -0.60 -7.40
C MET A 353 -28.85 -0.90 -8.31
N THR A 354 -29.43 0.15 -8.89
CA THR A 354 -30.36 -0.02 -10.01
C THR A 354 -29.57 -0.05 -11.33
N ALA A 355 -29.98 -0.87 -12.30
CA ALA A 355 -29.26 -1.01 -13.57
C ALA A 355 -29.15 0.30 -14.40
N ALA A 356 -29.83 1.38 -13.99
CA ALA A 356 -29.75 2.71 -14.58
C ALA A 356 -28.53 3.53 -14.11
N ASP A 357 -27.80 3.04 -13.11
CA ASP A 357 -26.74 3.76 -12.41
C ASP A 357 -25.36 3.49 -13.05
N VAL A 358 -25.08 4.13 -14.19
CA VAL A 358 -23.72 4.19 -14.74
C VAL A 358 -22.91 5.18 -13.91
N GLN A 359 -22.20 4.67 -12.89
CA GLN A 359 -21.42 5.46 -11.94
C GLN A 359 -19.94 5.17 -12.08
N SER A 360 -19.10 6.19 -12.24
CA SER A 360 -17.64 6.00 -12.36
C SER A 360 -16.91 6.02 -11.02
N GLY A 361 -17.62 6.23 -9.91
CA GLY A 361 -17.04 6.36 -8.57
C GLY A 361 -16.53 7.78 -8.33
N PHE A 362 -15.43 7.94 -7.59
CA PHE A 362 -14.85 9.27 -7.34
C PHE A 362 -13.34 9.32 -7.53
N CYS A 363 -12.86 10.50 -7.92
CA CYS A 363 -11.49 10.93 -7.90
C CYS A 363 -11.42 12.33 -7.27
N LEU A 364 -10.75 12.44 -6.14
CA LEU A 364 -10.58 13.67 -5.39
C LEU A 364 -9.10 14.00 -5.24
N THR A 365 -8.71 15.24 -5.49
CA THR A 365 -7.46 15.78 -4.98
C THR A 365 -7.65 16.29 -3.57
N TYR A 366 -6.61 16.19 -2.75
CA TYR A 366 -6.59 16.77 -1.41
C TYR A 366 -5.32 17.57 -1.16
N PHE A 367 -5.41 18.56 -0.29
CA PHE A 367 -4.28 19.32 0.23
C PHE A 367 -4.58 19.79 1.66
N GLN A 368 -3.57 19.76 2.52
CA GLN A 368 -3.67 20.29 3.87
C GLN A 368 -3.33 21.79 3.88
N ASN A 369 -3.96 22.56 4.76
CA ASN A 369 -3.62 23.96 5.00
C ASN A 369 -2.89 24.14 6.33
N ALA A 370 -1.90 25.05 6.34
CA ALA A 370 -1.22 25.46 7.56
C ALA A 370 -2.20 26.01 8.60
N CYS A 371 -1.84 25.87 9.87
CA CYS A 371 -2.29 26.79 10.90
C CYS A 371 -1.69 28.17 10.59
#